data_AF-A0AAD9QK75-F1
#
_entry.id   AF-A0AAD9QK75-F1
#
_cell.length_a   1.000
_cell.length_b   1.000
_cell.length_c   1.000
_cell.angle_alpha   90.00
_cell.angle_beta   90.00
_cell.angle_gamma   90.00
#
_symmetry.space_group_name_H-M   'P 1'
#
loop_
_entity.id
_entity.type
_entity.pdbx_description
1 polymer ?
#
loop_
_entity_poly.entity_id
_entity_poly.type
_entity_poly.pdbx_seq_one_letter_code
_entity_poly.pdbx_strand_id
1 'polypeptide(L)'
;MAAGSASPRPNPSCDTSKVLVLLAAMESTPVGSQLRNYTFFTDMRQIPLELPNTNLVNYANLEIREIPVEYETVDKQVPALWHEVKPNLCVHVGVHGLADSVQLEMCAHNDGYNRPDEIGQKCHHGCCVKGGEECLSTPLDLEKICAEVMSAKSPCLVGISDDAGRFLCEYIYYRSLSIRQGTCSFIHVPRVDSPYSLEELVETLRLVILAMLQQLS
;
A
#
# COMPACT_ATOMS: atom_id res chain seq x y z
N MET A 1 -16.58 -31.41 27.07
CA MET A 1 -16.86 -31.44 25.62
C MET A 1 -16.58 -30.05 25.09
N ALA A 2 -15.45 -29.86 24.41
CA ALA A 2 -15.07 -28.56 23.85
C ALA A 2 -15.72 -28.42 22.47
N ALA A 3 -16.55 -27.40 22.30
CA ALA A 3 -17.11 -27.02 21.01
C ALA A 3 -16.00 -26.33 20.20
N GLY A 4 -15.52 -26.98 19.15
CA GLY A 4 -14.63 -26.37 18.17
C GLY A 4 -15.41 -25.34 17.35
N SER A 5 -15.00 -24.09 17.39
CA SER A 5 -15.49 -23.04 16.50
C SER A 5 -15.01 -23.33 15.08
N ALA A 6 -15.90 -23.83 14.23
CA ALA A 6 -15.63 -23.99 12.81
C ALA A 6 -15.59 -22.61 12.14
N SER A 7 -14.46 -22.27 11.52
CA SER A 7 -14.34 -21.14 10.61
C SER A 7 -15.32 -21.33 9.44
N PRO A 8 -15.99 -20.26 8.96
CA PRO A 8 -16.93 -20.39 7.84
C PRO A 8 -16.16 -20.80 6.58
N ARG A 9 -16.71 -21.78 5.85
CA ARG A 9 -16.16 -22.20 4.54
C ARG A 9 -16.49 -21.15 3.48
N PRO A 10 -15.56 -20.78 2.61
CA PRO A 10 -15.84 -19.85 1.52
C PRO A 10 -16.84 -20.44 0.52
N ASN A 11 -17.73 -19.58 0.02
CA ASN A 11 -18.84 -19.92 -0.86
C ASN A 11 -18.34 -20.03 -2.31
N PRO A 12 -18.57 -21.14 -3.05
CA PRO A 12 -17.83 -21.45 -4.28
C PRO A 12 -18.37 -20.78 -5.56
N SER A 13 -19.00 -19.60 -5.48
CA SER A 13 -19.60 -18.94 -6.66
C SER A 13 -19.40 -17.42 -6.76
N CYS A 14 -18.47 -16.84 -6.01
CA CYS A 14 -18.18 -15.41 -6.11
C CYS A 14 -17.08 -15.18 -7.16
N ASP A 15 -17.30 -14.25 -8.08
CA ASP A 15 -16.23 -13.60 -8.85
C ASP A 15 -15.20 -13.11 -7.83
N THR A 16 -14.03 -13.76 -7.76
CA THR A 16 -13.08 -13.51 -6.68
C THR A 16 -12.51 -12.11 -6.84
N SER A 17 -12.66 -11.27 -5.81
CA SER A 17 -12.14 -9.91 -5.81
C SER A 17 -10.66 -9.92 -6.20
N LYS A 18 -10.30 -9.14 -7.23
CA LYS A 18 -8.90 -8.95 -7.63
C LYS A 18 -8.32 -7.82 -6.80
N VAL A 19 -7.26 -8.11 -6.07
CA VAL A 19 -6.52 -7.13 -5.28
C VAL A 19 -5.16 -6.95 -5.92
N LEU A 20 -4.86 -5.73 -6.35
CA LEU A 20 -3.53 -5.34 -6.80
C LEU A 20 -2.81 -4.68 -5.62
N VAL A 21 -1.73 -5.30 -5.14
CA VAL A 21 -0.85 -4.70 -4.14
C VAL A 21 0.37 -4.14 -4.85
N LEU A 22 0.54 -2.83 -4.78
CA LEU A 22 1.68 -2.12 -5.34
C LEU A 22 2.62 -1.73 -4.22
N LEU A 23 3.85 -2.21 -4.29
CA LEU A 23 4.88 -1.88 -3.31
C LEU A 23 5.78 -0.83 -3.91
N ALA A 24 5.81 0.36 -3.32
CA ALA A 24 6.80 1.37 -3.68
C ALA A 24 8.16 0.89 -3.15
N ALA A 25 9.02 0.42 -4.06
CA ALA A 25 10.30 -0.20 -3.73
C ALA A 25 11.44 0.52 -4.46
N MET A 26 12.55 0.77 -3.78
CA MET A 26 13.75 1.31 -4.43
C MET A 26 14.46 0.24 -5.27
N GLU A 27 15.06 0.63 -6.40
CA GLU A 27 16.08 -0.20 -7.04
C GLU A 27 17.33 -0.25 -6.15
N SER A 28 17.81 -1.48 -5.89
CA SER A 28 19.04 -1.69 -5.14
C SER A 28 20.26 -1.44 -6.02
N THR A 29 20.64 -0.18 -6.22
CA THR A 29 22.01 0.13 -6.64
C THR A 29 22.78 0.75 -5.47
N PRO A 30 23.82 0.08 -4.95
CA PRO A 30 24.65 0.68 -3.91
C PRO A 30 25.48 1.81 -4.51
N VAL A 31 25.05 3.06 -4.30
CA VAL A 31 25.87 4.24 -4.54
C VAL A 31 26.45 4.68 -3.20
N GLY A 32 27.77 4.53 -3.03
CA GLY A 32 28.65 5.18 -2.03
C GLY A 32 28.13 5.43 -0.59
N SER A 33 28.87 4.93 0.41
CA SER A 33 28.78 5.22 1.87
C SER A 33 27.41 5.17 2.60
N GLN A 34 26.28 4.99 1.93
CA GLN A 34 24.95 4.93 2.56
C GLN A 34 24.44 3.50 2.79
N LEU A 35 25.23 2.68 3.49
CA LEU A 35 24.83 1.33 3.91
C LEU A 35 23.55 1.30 4.77
N ARG A 36 23.21 2.39 5.46
CA ARG A 36 22.01 2.45 6.32
C ARG A 36 20.71 2.44 5.49
N ASN A 37 20.64 3.24 4.43
CA ASN A 37 19.47 3.25 3.55
C ASN A 37 19.28 1.91 2.85
N TYR A 38 20.37 1.20 2.54
CA TYR A 38 20.33 -0.11 1.89
C TYR A 38 19.55 -1.17 2.69
N THR A 39 19.76 -1.27 4.01
CA THR A 39 19.07 -2.26 4.86
C THR A 39 17.58 -1.94 5.02
N PHE A 40 17.19 -0.66 4.92
CA PHE A 40 15.83 -0.20 5.23
C PHE A 40 14.79 -0.68 4.21
N PHE A 41 15.23 -0.91 2.97
CA PHE A 41 14.35 -1.22 1.84
C PHE A 41 14.43 -2.68 1.39
N THR A 42 15.50 -3.41 1.74
CA THR A 42 15.58 -4.86 1.49
C THR A 42 14.46 -5.63 2.19
N ASP A 43 13.99 -5.15 3.34
CA ASP A 43 12.99 -5.88 4.12
C ASP A 43 11.57 -5.70 3.59
N MET A 44 11.30 -4.62 2.83
CA MET A 44 10.03 -4.46 2.11
C MET A 44 9.84 -5.51 1.03
N ARG A 45 10.92 -6.05 0.47
CA ARG A 45 10.84 -7.15 -0.49
C ARG A 45 10.42 -8.46 0.14
N GLN A 46 10.37 -8.55 1.47
CA GLN A 46 9.87 -9.73 2.16
C GLN A 46 8.34 -9.74 2.29
N ILE A 47 7.70 -8.57 2.43
CA ILE A 47 6.22 -8.44 2.43
C ILE A 47 5.55 -9.11 1.22
N PRO A 48 5.98 -8.88 -0.05
CA PRO A 48 5.38 -9.52 -1.22
C PRO A 48 5.56 -11.04 -1.24
N LEU A 49 6.59 -11.56 -0.55
CA LEU A 49 6.83 -13.00 -0.45
C LEU A 49 5.95 -13.65 0.61
N GLU A 50 5.63 -12.94 1.68
CA GLU A 50 4.89 -13.48 2.82
C GLU A 50 3.38 -13.22 2.77
N LEU A 51 2.94 -12.11 2.18
CA LEU A 51 1.51 -11.78 2.10
C LEU A 51 0.68 -12.87 1.39
N PRO A 52 1.16 -13.52 0.29
CA PRO A 52 0.47 -14.66 -0.32
C PRO A 52 0.41 -15.92 0.54
N ASN A 53 1.32 -16.08 1.52
CA ASN A 53 1.35 -17.24 2.42
C ASN A 53 0.27 -17.14 3.52
N THR A 54 -0.37 -15.98 3.64
CA THR A 54 -1.50 -15.79 4.53
C THR A 54 -2.79 -16.40 3.97
N ASN A 55 -3.88 -16.37 4.75
CA ASN A 55 -5.18 -16.81 4.25
C ASN A 55 -5.88 -15.80 3.31
N LEU A 56 -5.24 -14.67 2.95
CA LEU A 56 -5.82 -13.63 2.09
C LEU A 56 -6.20 -14.16 0.70
N VAL A 57 -5.42 -15.11 0.16
CA VAL A 57 -5.68 -15.78 -1.12
C VAL A 57 -6.99 -16.56 -1.17
N ASN A 58 -7.60 -16.86 -0.01
CA ASN A 58 -8.92 -17.48 0.06
C ASN A 58 -10.06 -16.49 -0.20
N TYR A 59 -9.78 -15.18 -0.14
CA TYR A 59 -10.76 -14.10 -0.26
C TYR A 59 -10.55 -13.26 -1.52
N ALA A 60 -9.33 -13.24 -2.06
CA ALA A 60 -8.97 -12.43 -3.21
C ALA A 60 -7.90 -13.09 -4.09
N ASN A 61 -7.91 -12.78 -5.38
CA ASN A 61 -6.77 -13.04 -6.26
C ASN A 61 -5.76 -11.91 -6.11
N LEU A 62 -4.56 -12.23 -5.62
CA LEU A 62 -3.49 -11.26 -5.34
C LEU A 62 -2.57 -11.10 -6.54
N GLU A 63 -2.48 -9.88 -7.04
CA GLU A 63 -1.42 -9.45 -7.95
C GLU A 63 -0.49 -8.51 -7.17
N ILE A 64 0.76 -8.89 -6.95
CA ILE A 64 1.72 -8.05 -6.23
C ILE A 64 2.79 -7.57 -7.22
N ARG A 65 3.11 -6.27 -7.21
CA ARG A 65 4.13 -5.66 -8.07
C ARG A 65 4.98 -4.67 -7.27
N GLU A 66 6.29 -4.74 -7.46
CA GLU A 66 7.22 -3.71 -7.01
C GLU A 66 7.29 -2.60 -8.07
N ILE A 67 7.15 -1.34 -7.64
CA ILE A 67 7.25 -0.15 -8.49
C ILE A 67 8.48 0.65 -8.03
N PRO A 68 9.46 0.86 -8.92
CA PRO A 68 10.59 1.74 -8.66
C PRO A 68 10.18 3.14 -8.19
N VAL A 69 10.96 3.68 -7.26
CA VAL A 69 10.83 5.05 -6.73
C VAL A 69 11.35 6.06 -7.77
N GLU A 70 10.64 6.16 -8.88
CA GLU A 70 10.96 7.03 -10.02
C GLU A 70 9.68 7.60 -10.64
N TYR A 71 9.68 8.90 -10.95
CA TYR A 71 8.47 9.57 -11.44
C TYR A 71 7.99 9.01 -12.79
N GLU A 72 8.92 8.85 -13.73
CA GLU A 72 8.60 8.35 -15.07
C GLU A 72 8.12 6.89 -15.03
N THR A 73 8.67 6.08 -14.12
CA THR A 73 8.25 4.69 -13.94
C THR A 73 6.84 4.62 -13.37
N VAL A 74 6.50 5.44 -12.37
CA VAL A 74 5.12 5.54 -11.86
C VAL A 74 4.14 5.95 -12.96
N ASP A 75 4.49 6.97 -13.76
CA ASP A 75 3.63 7.48 -14.83
C ASP A 75 3.34 6.46 -15.93
N LYS A 76 4.26 5.51 -16.16
CA LYS A 76 4.11 4.45 -17.16
C LYS A 76 3.47 3.19 -16.59
N GLN A 77 4.00 2.67 -15.48
CA GLN A 77 3.63 1.35 -14.98
C GLN A 77 2.29 1.35 -14.27
N VAL A 78 1.95 2.38 -13.49
CA VAL A 78 0.69 2.39 -12.73
C VAL A 78 -0.52 2.35 -13.70
N PRO A 79 -0.64 3.22 -14.71
CA PRO A 79 -1.76 3.12 -15.67
C PRO A 79 -1.80 1.77 -16.41
N ALA A 80 -0.64 1.22 -16.78
CA ALA A 80 -0.56 -0.06 -17.46
C ALA A 80 -1.09 -1.21 -16.59
N LEU A 81 -0.70 -1.26 -15.31
CA LEU A 81 -1.15 -2.28 -14.36
C LEU A 81 -2.65 -2.16 -14.06
N TRP A 82 -3.19 -0.95 -13.92
CA TRP A 82 -4.63 -0.74 -13.78
C TRP A 82 -5.39 -1.26 -15.00
N HIS A 83 -4.87 -1.05 -16.21
CA HIS A 83 -5.48 -1.53 -17.44
C HIS A 83 -5.38 -3.06 -17.61
N GLU A 84 -4.24 -3.65 -17.25
CA GLU A 84 -3.97 -5.09 -17.37
C GLU A 84 -4.75 -5.90 -16.32
N VAL A 85 -4.59 -5.55 -15.03
CA VAL A 85 -5.12 -6.32 -13.90
C VAL A 85 -6.61 -6.06 -13.69
N LYS A 86 -7.05 -4.81 -13.92
CA LYS A 86 -8.40 -4.31 -13.62
C LYS A 86 -8.84 -4.67 -12.19
N PRO A 87 -8.09 -4.22 -11.16
CA PRO A 87 -8.35 -4.63 -9.79
C PRO A 87 -9.67 -4.08 -9.25
N ASN A 88 -10.29 -4.83 -8.34
CA ASN A 88 -11.38 -4.37 -7.49
C ASN A 88 -10.85 -3.51 -6.34
N LEU A 89 -9.61 -3.71 -5.91
CA LEU A 89 -8.92 -2.94 -4.87
C LEU A 89 -7.44 -2.80 -5.25
N CYS A 90 -6.91 -1.58 -5.21
CA CYS A 90 -5.49 -1.28 -5.32
C CYS A 90 -4.97 -0.79 -3.97
N VAL A 91 -4.00 -1.51 -3.38
CA VAL A 91 -3.36 -1.10 -2.12
C VAL A 91 -1.90 -0.80 -2.40
N HIS A 92 -1.53 0.46 -2.20
CA HIS A 92 -0.13 0.84 -2.18
C HIS A 92 0.46 0.64 -0.79
N VAL A 93 1.68 0.11 -0.71
CA VAL A 93 2.41 0.02 0.56
C VAL A 93 3.78 0.65 0.39
N GLY A 94 4.11 1.57 1.30
CA GLY A 94 5.41 2.23 1.39
C GLY A 94 5.96 2.21 2.81
N VAL A 95 7.28 2.35 2.97
CA VAL A 95 7.90 2.45 4.30
C VAL A 95 7.97 3.90 4.71
N HIS A 96 7.50 4.18 5.92
CA HIS A 96 7.82 5.41 6.61
C HIS A 96 8.88 5.13 7.68
N GLY A 97 10.11 5.56 7.43
CA GLY A 97 11.28 5.19 8.24
C GLY A 97 11.26 5.65 9.71
N LEU A 98 10.35 6.57 10.06
CA LEU A 98 10.18 7.10 11.42
C LEU A 98 8.82 6.72 12.03
N ALA A 99 7.98 5.98 11.31
CA ALA A 99 6.69 5.56 11.82
C ALA A 99 6.86 4.51 12.92
N ASP A 100 6.02 4.60 13.95
CA ASP A 100 5.90 3.66 15.06
C ASP A 100 4.61 2.81 14.97
N SER A 101 3.82 3.03 13.92
CA SER A 101 2.49 2.46 13.68
C SER A 101 2.23 2.34 12.18
N VAL A 102 1.31 1.45 11.80
CA VAL A 102 0.81 1.35 10.43
C VAL A 102 -0.19 2.48 10.19
N GLN A 103 -0.02 3.25 9.11
CA GLN A 103 -0.83 4.44 8.83
C GLN A 103 -1.58 4.28 7.51
N LEU A 104 -2.90 4.48 7.55
CA LEU A 104 -3.77 4.50 6.38
C LEU A 104 -3.91 5.95 5.89
N GLU A 105 -3.51 6.21 4.66
CA GLU A 105 -3.50 7.58 4.12
C GLU A 105 -4.87 7.97 3.56
N MET A 106 -5.47 9.02 4.11
CA MET A 106 -6.79 9.52 3.72
C MET A 106 -6.79 10.10 2.31
N CYS A 107 -5.72 10.81 1.96
CA CYS A 107 -5.66 11.59 0.75
C CYS A 107 -4.25 11.67 0.16
N ALA A 108 -4.19 12.19 -1.07
CA ALA A 108 -2.97 12.51 -1.78
C ALA A 108 -3.13 13.85 -2.49
N HIS A 109 -2.08 14.66 -2.47
CA HIS A 109 -2.02 15.96 -3.14
C HIS A 109 -1.42 15.85 -4.53
N ASN A 110 -1.84 16.72 -5.44
CA ASN A 110 -1.37 16.68 -6.83
C ASN A 110 -0.02 17.37 -7.03
N ASP A 111 0.40 18.23 -6.12
CA ASP A 111 1.55 19.13 -6.31
C ASP A 111 2.60 19.02 -5.19
N GLY A 112 3.62 19.88 -5.25
CA GLY A 112 4.69 19.93 -4.24
C GLY A 112 5.86 18.98 -4.49
N TYR A 113 5.86 18.24 -5.60
CA TYR A 113 6.89 17.26 -5.95
C TYR A 113 8.18 17.92 -6.49
N ASN A 114 8.99 18.45 -5.57
CA ASN A 114 10.22 19.18 -5.92
C ASN A 114 11.51 18.38 -5.70
N ARG A 115 11.42 17.25 -5.00
CA ARG A 115 12.55 16.40 -4.66
C ARG A 115 12.94 15.53 -5.87
N PRO A 116 14.23 15.40 -6.21
CA PRO A 116 14.67 14.42 -7.19
C PRO A 116 14.36 12.99 -6.72
N ASP A 117 13.98 12.12 -7.65
CA ASP A 117 13.86 10.69 -7.43
C ASP A 117 15.24 10.01 -7.34
N GLU A 118 15.24 8.68 -7.21
CA GLU A 118 16.46 7.91 -6.94
C GLU A 118 17.48 7.93 -8.10
N ILE A 119 17.04 8.24 -9.32
CA ILE A 119 17.92 8.43 -10.48
C ILE A 119 18.20 9.92 -10.75
N GLY A 120 17.84 10.80 -9.82
CA GLY A 120 18.11 12.24 -9.86
C GLY A 120 17.16 13.04 -10.77
N GLN A 121 16.08 12.44 -11.27
CA GLN A 121 15.08 13.11 -12.09
C GLN A 121 14.04 13.81 -11.21
N LYS A 122 13.51 14.93 -11.68
CA LYS A 122 12.43 15.65 -10.99
C LYS A 122 11.10 15.42 -11.69
N CYS A 123 10.02 15.53 -10.93
CA CYS A 123 8.69 15.61 -11.52
C CYS A 123 8.63 16.76 -12.55
N HIS A 124 8.27 16.44 -13.80
CA HIS A 124 8.37 17.36 -14.95
C HIS A 124 7.63 18.69 -14.75
N HIS A 125 6.48 18.66 -14.08
CA HIS A 125 5.62 19.83 -13.87
C HIS A 125 5.48 20.22 -12.40
N GLY A 126 6.20 19.56 -11.50
CA GLY A 126 6.00 19.68 -10.05
C GLY A 126 4.63 19.17 -9.57
N CYS A 127 3.84 18.55 -10.46
CA CYS A 127 2.54 17.98 -10.18
C CYS A 127 2.35 16.62 -10.89
N CYS A 128 1.53 15.74 -10.33
CA CYS A 128 1.27 14.40 -10.87
C CYS A 128 0.38 14.43 -12.12
N VAL A 129 -0.75 15.12 -12.07
CA VAL A 129 -1.68 15.28 -13.19
C VAL A 129 -1.85 16.76 -13.48
N LYS A 130 -1.41 17.18 -14.68
CA LYS A 130 -1.58 18.56 -15.12
C LYS A 130 -3.07 18.93 -15.19
N GLY A 131 -3.48 19.90 -14.38
CA GLY A 131 -4.89 20.33 -14.28
C GLY A 131 -5.79 19.36 -13.49
N GLY A 132 -5.21 18.37 -12.80
CA GLY A 132 -5.93 17.52 -11.87
C GLY A 132 -6.35 18.27 -10.60
N GLU A 133 -7.29 17.70 -9.87
CA GLU A 133 -7.76 18.22 -8.58
C GLU A 133 -6.60 18.34 -7.58
N GLU A 134 -6.64 19.35 -6.71
CA GLU A 134 -5.54 19.62 -5.75
C GLU A 134 -5.28 18.44 -4.81
N CYS A 135 -6.35 17.79 -4.35
CA CYS A 135 -6.29 16.70 -3.39
C CYS A 135 -7.37 15.67 -3.73
N LEU A 136 -6.99 14.39 -3.73
CA LEU A 136 -7.89 13.27 -3.94
C LEU A 136 -7.90 12.41 -2.68
N SER A 137 -9.07 11.87 -2.31
CA SER A 137 -9.21 11.00 -1.15
C SER A 137 -9.77 9.63 -1.52
N THR A 138 -9.48 8.63 -0.70
CA THR A 138 -10.16 7.34 -0.79
C THR A 138 -11.59 7.46 -0.25
N PRO A 139 -12.59 6.81 -0.85
CA PRO A 139 -13.94 6.75 -0.29
C PRO A 139 -14.12 5.65 0.76
N LEU A 140 -13.07 4.88 1.05
CA LEU A 140 -13.07 3.88 2.11
C LEU A 140 -13.18 4.59 3.48
N ASP A 141 -14.01 4.05 4.36
CA ASP A 141 -14.15 4.49 5.75
C ASP A 141 -12.95 3.94 6.55
N LEU A 142 -11.86 4.73 6.59
CA LEU A 142 -10.60 4.36 7.20
C LEU A 142 -10.72 4.26 8.72
N GLU A 143 -11.57 5.07 9.35
CA GLU A 143 -11.87 5.02 10.78
C GLU A 143 -12.48 3.66 11.15
N LYS A 144 -13.45 3.21 10.37
CA LYS A 144 -14.06 1.88 10.54
C LYS A 144 -13.05 0.77 10.31
N ILE A 145 -12.21 0.86 9.27
CA ILE A 145 -11.15 -0.13 9.02
C ILE A 145 -10.20 -0.22 10.22
N CYS A 146 -9.71 0.92 10.73
CA CYS A 146 -8.86 0.96 11.91
C CYS A 146 -9.56 0.31 13.11
N ALA A 147 -10.82 0.65 13.38
CA ALA A 147 -11.58 0.08 14.49
C ALA A 147 -11.75 -1.44 14.38
N GLU A 148 -12.04 -1.96 13.18
CA GLU A 148 -12.19 -3.39 12.91
C GLU A 148 -10.87 -4.14 13.06
N VAL A 149 -9.79 -3.60 12.49
CA VAL A 149 -8.44 -4.20 12.57
C VAL A 149 -7.93 -4.24 14.00
N MET A 150 -8.12 -3.15 14.76
CA MET A 150 -7.77 -3.14 16.18
C MET A 150 -8.64 -4.09 17.00
N SER A 151 -9.94 -4.21 16.70
CA SER A 151 -10.84 -5.18 17.35
C SER A 151 -10.49 -6.63 17.03
N ALA A 152 -9.96 -6.89 15.83
CA ALA A 152 -9.41 -8.18 15.41
C ALA A 152 -8.06 -8.51 16.07
N LYS A 153 -7.57 -7.66 16.99
CA LYS A 153 -6.30 -7.82 17.71
C LYS A 153 -5.09 -7.80 16.78
N SER A 154 -5.06 -6.85 15.86
CA SER A 154 -3.86 -6.53 15.08
C SER A 154 -2.62 -6.45 15.99
N PRO A 155 -1.50 -7.09 15.60
CA PRO A 155 -0.27 -7.00 16.37
C PRO A 155 0.37 -5.61 16.31
N CYS A 156 0.19 -4.88 15.21
CA CYS A 156 0.62 -3.50 15.08
C CYS A 156 -0.49 -2.51 15.45
N LEU A 157 -0.11 -1.34 15.98
CA LEU A 157 -1.00 -0.20 16.05
C LEU A 157 -1.33 0.28 14.63
N VAL A 158 -2.59 0.59 14.40
CA VAL A 158 -3.08 1.11 13.12
C VAL A 158 -3.77 2.45 13.35
N GLY A 159 -3.38 3.44 12.55
CA GLY A 159 -3.91 4.80 12.59
C GLY A 159 -4.18 5.35 11.19
N ILE A 160 -4.66 6.58 11.16
CA ILE A 160 -4.96 7.32 9.93
C ILE A 160 -3.99 8.49 9.83
N SER A 161 -3.58 8.82 8.60
CA SER A 161 -2.76 9.98 8.27
C SER A 161 -3.39 10.75 7.11
N ASP A 162 -3.31 12.07 7.14
CA ASP A 162 -3.72 12.98 6.06
C ASP A 162 -2.50 13.53 5.27
N ASP A 163 -1.30 13.03 5.56
CA ASP A 163 -0.07 13.43 4.89
C ASP A 163 0.82 12.21 4.55
N ALA A 164 0.61 11.67 3.35
CA ALA A 164 1.47 10.63 2.78
C ALA A 164 2.87 11.15 2.38
N GLY A 165 3.15 12.43 2.61
CA GLY A 165 4.41 13.12 2.32
C GLY A 165 4.56 13.50 0.85
N ARG A 166 5.11 14.68 0.56
CA ARG A 166 5.29 15.24 -0.80
C ARG A 166 6.46 14.61 -1.59
N PHE A 167 6.51 13.28 -1.66
CA PHE A 167 7.48 12.51 -2.46
C PHE A 167 6.76 11.41 -3.26
N LEU A 168 7.45 10.33 -3.63
CA LEU A 168 6.94 9.30 -4.53
C LEU A 168 5.86 8.40 -3.92
N CYS A 169 5.80 8.26 -2.58
CA CYS A 169 4.70 7.58 -1.89
C CYS A 169 3.35 8.24 -2.17
N GLU A 170 3.26 9.56 -2.00
CA GLU A 170 2.04 10.30 -2.33
C GLU A 170 1.83 10.40 -3.86
N TYR A 171 2.91 10.53 -4.64
CA TYR A 171 2.82 10.59 -6.10
C TYR A 171 2.16 9.34 -6.70
N ILE A 172 2.57 8.15 -6.26
CA ILE A 172 2.00 6.89 -6.73
C ILE A 172 0.55 6.71 -6.24
N TYR A 173 0.25 7.18 -5.02
CA TYR A 173 -1.10 7.18 -4.48
C TYR A 173 -2.03 8.07 -5.31
N TYR A 174 -1.66 9.34 -5.50
CA TYR A 174 -2.39 10.30 -6.32
C TYR A 174 -2.61 9.77 -7.74
N ARG A 175 -1.56 9.22 -8.36
CA ARG A 175 -1.66 8.63 -9.70
C ARG A 175 -2.76 7.57 -9.77
N SER A 176 -2.80 6.63 -8.82
CA SER A 176 -3.87 5.61 -8.79
C SER A 176 -5.25 6.18 -8.49
N LEU A 177 -5.37 7.12 -7.54
CA LEU A 177 -6.64 7.80 -7.26
C LEU A 177 -7.18 8.54 -8.49
N SER A 178 -6.29 9.18 -9.26
CA SER A 178 -6.68 9.90 -10.50
C SER A 178 -7.21 8.98 -11.61
N ILE A 179 -6.82 7.70 -11.60
CA ILE A 179 -7.33 6.67 -12.52
C ILE A 179 -8.68 6.15 -12.01
N ARG A 180 -8.76 5.79 -10.72
CA ARG A 180 -9.97 5.28 -10.08
C ARG A 180 -9.96 5.54 -8.58
N GLN A 181 -10.61 6.62 -8.16
CA GLN A 181 -10.73 7.01 -6.75
C GLN A 181 -11.40 5.92 -5.91
N GLY A 182 -12.41 5.25 -6.47
CA GLY A 182 -13.32 4.32 -5.77
C GLY A 182 -12.69 3.18 -4.98
N THR A 183 -11.47 2.77 -5.34
CA THR A 183 -10.92 1.48 -4.93
C THR A 183 -9.40 1.52 -4.72
N CYS A 184 -8.87 2.66 -4.26
CA CYS A 184 -7.44 2.81 -4.01
C CYS A 184 -7.20 3.24 -2.55
N SER A 185 -6.17 2.66 -1.93
CA SER A 185 -5.68 3.10 -0.61
C SER A 185 -4.15 3.09 -0.60
N PHE A 186 -3.55 3.88 0.28
CA PHE A 186 -2.13 3.82 0.57
C PHE A 186 -1.92 3.50 2.06
N ILE A 187 -0.92 2.67 2.33
CA ILE A 187 -0.53 2.25 3.67
C ILE A 187 0.95 2.55 3.86
N HIS A 188 1.28 3.41 4.83
CA HIS A 188 2.64 3.49 5.35
C HIS A 188 2.84 2.46 6.45
N VAL A 189 3.88 1.65 6.31
CA VAL A 189 4.31 0.72 7.34
C VAL A 189 5.60 1.22 8.00
N PRO A 190 5.80 0.93 9.31
CA PRO A 190 7.10 1.03 9.93
C PRO A 190 8.11 0.12 9.24
N ARG A 191 9.37 0.27 9.64
CA ARG A 191 10.42 -0.61 9.15
C ARG A 191 10.25 -1.99 9.76
N VAL A 192 10.62 -3.01 9.00
CA VAL A 192 10.72 -4.37 9.53
C VAL A 192 11.72 -4.39 10.70
N ASP A 193 11.35 -5.12 11.73
CA ASP A 193 12.03 -5.23 13.02
C ASP A 193 12.21 -3.90 13.77
N SER A 194 11.40 -2.88 13.43
CA SER A 194 11.42 -1.58 14.11
C SER A 194 10.11 -0.78 13.90
N PRO A 195 9.15 -0.82 14.84
CA PRO A 195 9.11 -1.58 16.10
C PRO A 195 8.51 -2.99 15.98
N TYR A 196 8.04 -3.38 14.80
CA TYR A 196 7.31 -4.62 14.55
C TYR A 196 8.11 -5.56 13.67
N SER A 197 8.00 -6.86 13.94
CA SER A 197 8.56 -7.90 13.07
C SER A 197 7.84 -7.96 11.73
N LEU A 198 8.46 -8.65 10.75
CA LEU A 198 7.84 -8.90 9.45
C LEU A 198 6.50 -9.64 9.59
N GLU A 199 6.43 -10.65 10.46
CA GLU A 199 5.21 -11.44 10.67
C GLU A 199 4.06 -10.56 11.17
N GLU A 200 4.35 -9.66 12.12
CA GLU A 200 3.36 -8.73 12.65
C GLU A 200 2.87 -7.75 11.57
N LEU A 201 3.79 -7.18 10.78
CA LEU A 201 3.43 -6.27 9.69
C LEU A 201 2.59 -6.97 8.61
N VAL A 202 2.95 -8.19 8.22
CA VAL A 202 2.21 -8.98 7.23
C VAL A 202 0.82 -9.33 7.74
N GLU A 203 0.70 -9.74 9.01
CA GLU A 203 -0.59 -10.05 9.63
C GLU A 203 -1.47 -8.79 9.75
N THR A 204 -0.91 -7.64 10.14
CA THR A 204 -1.67 -6.38 10.15
C THR A 204 -2.10 -5.97 8.75
N LEU A 205 -1.22 -6.03 7.74
CA LEU A 205 -1.56 -5.73 6.34
C LEU A 205 -2.68 -6.64 5.84
N ARG A 206 -2.61 -7.94 6.16
CA ARG A 206 -3.67 -8.90 5.85
C ARG A 206 -5.02 -8.47 6.43
N LEU A 207 -5.06 -8.11 7.71
CA LEU A 207 -6.28 -7.65 8.38
C LEU A 207 -6.83 -6.37 7.74
N VAL A 208 -5.97 -5.40 7.44
CA VAL A 208 -6.35 -4.14 6.78
C VAL A 208 -6.96 -4.41 5.40
N ILE A 209 -6.30 -5.24 4.57
CA ILE A 209 -6.81 -5.55 3.22
C ILE A 209 -8.15 -6.29 3.30
N LEU A 210 -8.34 -7.20 4.26
CA LEU A 210 -9.63 -7.87 4.45
C LEU A 210 -10.74 -6.90 4.87
N ALA A 211 -10.45 -5.95 5.76
CA ALA A 211 -11.41 -4.91 6.15
C ALA A 211 -11.76 -3.98 4.97
N MET A 212 -10.79 -3.62 4.14
CA MET A 212 -11.03 -2.86 2.90
C MET A 212 -11.94 -3.63 1.94
N LEU A 213 -11.69 -4.93 1.73
CA LEU A 213 -12.51 -5.78 0.86
C LEU A 213 -13.97 -5.86 1.32
N GLN A 214 -14.23 -5.84 2.63
CA GLN A 214 -15.59 -5.85 3.19
C GLN A 214 -16.39 -4.57 2.89
N GLN A 215 -15.72 -3.47 2.57
CA GLN A 215 -16.39 -2.23 2.16
C GLN A 215 -16.70 -2.18 0.65
N LEU A 216 -16.10 -3.09 -0.14
CA LEU A 216 -16.30 -3.17 -1.58
C LEU A 216 -17.37 -4.20 -2.00
N SER A 217 -17.85 -4.99 -1.04
CA SER A 217 -18.85 -6.06 -1.20
C SER A 217 -20.28 -5.58 -1.02
#